data_AF-A0A3P1VYU7-F1
#
_entry.id   AF-A0A3P1VYU7-F1
#
_cell.length_a   1.000
_cell.length_b   1.000
_cell.length_c   1.000
_cell.angle_alpha   90.00
_cell.angle_beta   90.00
_cell.angle_gamma   90.00
#
_symmetry.space_group_name_H-M   'P 1'
#
loop_
_entity.id
_entity.type
_entity.pdbx_description
1 polymer ?
#
loop_
_entity_poly.entity_id
_entity_poly.type
_entity_poly.pdbx_seq_one_letter_code
_entity_poly.pdbx_strand_id
1 'polypeptide(L)'
;MTTLANAVQPGETVVLDVTHGFRHLPMLALVAARYLRHVRQVQVQDVYYGALEMTDLHNRQTPVLNLGGMLQMLDWVEALAVYENSGNYGVFAPLFEADGMAQQRTQMLSQAAYFERGSDPVQAAQNITGAFRHIQEHQGALGTLFSNHLTEHVGWFRQGQRPEWELALADRYLERKDYLRAIIYLFESRISRAVRDSGGDINDYDARDDAREDARANPDFKLLGYLRNAMTHGVRPFNHEAKRLLQNERALAKELQRLRKVLFK
;
A
#
# COMPACT_ATOMS: atom_id res chain seq x y z
N MET A 1 7.57 30.22 -5.21
CA MET A 1 8.13 28.85 -5.21
C MET A 1 9.38 28.74 -6.06
N THR A 2 9.40 29.24 -7.30
CA THR A 2 10.59 29.22 -8.19
C THR A 2 11.83 29.89 -7.60
N THR A 3 11.69 31.04 -6.93
CA THR A 3 12.83 31.71 -6.27
C THR A 3 13.48 30.86 -5.18
N LEU A 4 12.67 30.26 -4.31
CA LEU A 4 13.15 29.36 -3.25
C LEU A 4 13.82 28.12 -3.85
N ALA A 5 13.23 27.54 -4.89
CA ALA A 5 13.78 26.38 -5.57
C ALA A 5 15.17 26.67 -6.17
N ASN A 6 15.38 27.87 -6.72
CA ASN A 6 16.67 28.27 -7.29
C ASN A 6 17.73 28.60 -6.23
N ALA A 7 17.34 28.78 -4.97
CA ALA A 7 18.24 29.08 -3.87
C ALA A 7 18.89 27.82 -3.25
N VAL A 8 18.44 26.62 -3.65
CA VAL A 8 18.91 25.34 -3.09
C VAL A 8 19.28 24.33 -4.18
N GLN A 9 20.27 23.51 -3.89
CA GLN A 9 20.76 22.45 -4.77
C GLN A 9 20.29 21.05 -4.32
N PRO A 10 20.12 20.09 -5.25
CA PRO A 10 19.79 18.71 -4.89
C PRO A 10 20.81 18.11 -3.91
N GLY A 11 20.30 17.39 -2.91
CA GLY A 11 21.12 16.78 -1.84
C GLY A 11 21.50 17.73 -0.70
N GLU A 12 21.21 19.03 -0.79
CA GLU A 12 21.43 19.94 0.33
C GLU A 12 20.50 19.62 1.52
N THR A 13 20.97 19.92 2.72
CA THR A 13 20.18 19.86 3.95
C THR A 13 19.83 21.27 4.39
N VAL A 14 18.54 21.54 4.61
CA VAL A 14 18.04 22.86 4.99
C VAL A 14 17.19 22.79 6.25
N VAL A 15 17.25 23.86 7.03
CA VAL A 15 16.37 24.11 8.19
C VAL A 15 15.56 25.36 7.88
N LEU A 16 14.25 25.31 8.09
CA LEU A 16 13.36 26.43 7.80
C LEU A 16 13.01 27.18 9.09
N ASP A 17 13.39 28.44 9.16
CA ASP A 17 12.91 29.36 10.19
C ASP A 17 11.68 30.10 9.69
N VAL A 18 10.56 29.93 10.40
CA VAL A 18 9.27 30.58 10.10
C VAL A 18 8.85 31.56 11.19
N THR A 19 9.79 32.03 12.01
CA THR A 19 9.56 32.99 13.12
C THR A 19 9.00 34.33 12.64
N HIS A 20 9.48 34.83 11.51
CA HIS A 20 9.12 36.16 11.00
C HIS A 20 8.30 36.10 9.72
N GLY A 21 7.42 37.09 9.57
CA GLY A 21 6.64 37.34 8.36
C GLY A 21 5.14 37.28 8.58
N PHE A 22 4.37 37.31 7.49
CA PHE A 22 2.91 37.25 7.59
C PHE A 22 2.43 35.88 8.06
N ARG A 23 1.30 35.85 8.80
CA ARG A 23 0.75 34.63 9.41
C ARG A 23 0.47 33.47 8.45
N HIS A 24 0.36 33.73 7.15
CA HIS A 24 0.15 32.70 6.13
C HIS A 24 1.48 32.10 5.59
N LEU A 25 2.62 32.73 5.84
CA LEU A 25 3.93 32.26 5.38
C LEU A 25 4.36 30.93 6.02
N PRO A 26 4.12 30.64 7.32
CA PRO A 26 4.39 29.31 7.88
C PRO A 26 3.64 28.19 7.15
N MET A 27 2.38 28.42 6.75
CA MET A 27 1.61 27.46 5.94
C MET A 27 2.25 27.25 4.56
N LEU A 28 2.68 28.33 3.91
CA LEU A 28 3.42 28.24 2.64
C LEU A 28 4.78 27.57 2.78
N ALA A 29 5.46 27.75 3.92
CA ALA A 29 6.75 27.11 4.20
C ALA A 29 6.61 25.60 4.35
N LEU A 30 5.52 25.09 4.93
CA LEU A 30 5.24 23.64 4.96
C LEU A 30 5.02 23.06 3.56
N VAL A 31 4.26 23.76 2.70
CA VAL A 31 4.07 23.37 1.30
C VAL A 31 5.39 23.44 0.53
N ALA A 32 6.19 24.47 0.78
CA ALA A 32 7.50 24.63 0.18
C ALA A 32 8.47 23.52 0.62
N ALA A 33 8.49 23.16 1.90
CA ALA A 33 9.30 22.08 2.43
C ALA A 33 9.01 20.76 1.70
N ARG A 34 7.72 20.46 1.49
CA ARG A 34 7.28 19.32 0.70
C ARG A 34 7.81 19.39 -0.73
N TYR A 35 7.61 20.51 -1.40
CA TYR A 35 8.10 20.69 -2.77
C TYR A 35 9.62 20.51 -2.86
N LEU A 36 10.38 21.12 -1.95
CA LEU A 36 11.83 21.01 -1.91
C LEU A 36 12.28 19.55 -1.75
N ARG A 37 11.63 18.80 -0.86
CA ARG A 37 11.99 17.40 -0.61
C ARG A 37 11.66 16.48 -1.77
N HIS A 38 10.46 16.58 -2.35
CA HIS A 38 10.02 15.65 -3.39
C HIS A 38 10.48 16.03 -4.80
N VAL A 39 10.57 17.33 -5.11
CA VAL A 39 10.90 17.81 -6.47
C VAL A 39 12.36 18.21 -6.59
N ARG A 40 12.91 18.90 -5.58
CA ARG A 40 14.31 19.36 -5.60
C ARG A 40 15.28 18.37 -4.96
N GLN A 41 14.78 17.28 -4.37
CA GLN A 41 15.58 16.27 -3.68
C GLN A 41 16.47 16.87 -2.57
N VAL A 42 15.94 17.87 -1.87
CA VAL A 42 16.57 18.55 -0.74
C VAL A 42 16.10 17.91 0.57
N GLN A 43 17.00 17.69 1.52
CA GLN A 43 16.64 17.24 2.85
C GLN A 43 16.18 18.41 3.70
N VAL A 44 14.88 18.51 3.96
CA VAL A 44 14.36 19.47 4.95
C VAL A 44 14.45 18.82 6.32
N GLN A 45 15.42 19.23 7.12
CA GLN A 45 15.72 18.62 8.41
C GLN A 45 14.67 18.96 9.46
N ASP A 46 14.39 20.25 9.66
CA ASP A 46 13.45 20.74 10.66
C ASP A 46 12.82 22.07 10.24
N VAL A 47 11.72 22.41 10.92
CA VAL A 47 11.06 23.71 10.81
C VAL A 47 10.95 24.31 12.20
N TYR A 48 11.43 25.53 12.41
CA TYR A 48 11.41 26.19 13.71
C TYR A 48 10.58 27.47 13.70
N TYR A 49 9.91 27.72 14.82
CA TYR A 49 9.11 28.92 15.06
C TYR A 49 9.43 29.50 16.43
N GLY A 50 9.97 30.72 16.47
CA GLY A 50 10.09 31.51 17.69
C GLY A 50 8.72 32.01 18.13
N ALA A 51 8.18 31.46 19.22
CA ALA A 51 6.85 31.80 19.70
C ALA A 51 6.90 32.97 20.69
N LEU A 52 7.10 34.19 20.17
CA LEU A 52 7.22 35.41 20.98
C LEU A 52 6.03 35.60 21.92
N GLU A 53 4.82 35.28 21.46
CA GLU A 53 3.59 35.36 22.26
C GLU A 53 3.55 34.34 23.41
N MET A 54 4.44 33.35 23.44
CA MET A 54 4.59 32.36 24.50
C MET A 54 5.74 32.68 25.46
N THR A 55 6.23 33.93 25.47
CA THR A 55 7.27 34.34 26.41
C THR A 55 6.80 34.17 27.85
N ASP A 56 7.52 33.37 28.62
CA ASP A 56 7.24 33.16 30.05
C ASP A 56 7.54 34.45 30.82
N LEU A 57 6.53 34.95 31.53
CA LEU A 57 6.60 36.23 32.25
C LEU A 57 7.52 36.16 33.49
N HIS A 58 7.75 34.97 34.04
CA HIS A 58 8.54 34.78 35.26
C HIS A 58 10.04 34.77 34.98
N ASN A 59 10.49 34.07 33.94
CA ASN A 59 11.91 33.92 33.58
C ASN A 59 12.31 34.71 32.32
N ARG A 60 11.35 35.36 31.63
CA ARG A 60 11.53 36.12 30.38
C ARG A 60 12.12 35.29 29.22
N GLN A 61 11.89 33.98 29.22
CA GLN A 61 12.33 33.10 28.14
C GLN A 61 11.23 32.93 27.10
N THR A 62 11.61 33.07 25.83
CA THR A 62 10.74 32.81 24.68
C THR A 62 11.07 31.44 24.10
N PRO A 63 10.10 30.52 23.98
CA PRO A 63 10.36 29.19 23.44
C PRO A 63 10.53 29.23 21.91
N VAL A 64 11.42 28.37 21.41
CA VAL A 64 11.50 28.02 19.99
C VAL A 64 10.84 26.66 19.81
N LEU A 65 9.75 26.63 19.06
CA LEU A 65 8.99 25.41 18.79
C LEU A 65 9.57 24.69 17.58
N ASN A 66 9.82 23.39 17.72
CA ASN A 66 10.08 22.52 16.57
C ASN A 66 8.74 22.09 15.96
N LEU A 67 8.51 22.49 14.71
CA LEU A 67 7.34 22.21 13.89
C LEU A 67 7.54 21.02 12.93
N GLY A 68 8.69 20.35 12.98
CA GLY A 68 9.04 19.19 12.16
C GLY A 68 8.05 18.02 12.30
N GLY A 69 7.38 17.88 13.45
CA GLY A 69 6.30 16.90 13.63
C GLY A 69 5.15 17.05 12.62
N MET A 70 4.88 18.27 12.13
CA MET A 70 3.90 18.49 11.05
C MET A 70 4.40 17.95 9.71
N LEU A 71 5.69 18.08 9.42
CA LEU A 71 6.29 17.43 8.25
C LEU A 71 6.18 15.92 8.38
N GLN A 72 6.49 15.34 9.53
CA GLN A 72 6.34 13.90 9.73
C GLN A 72 4.89 13.44 9.56
N MET A 73 3.90 14.16 10.11
CA MET A 73 2.47 13.83 9.92
C MET A 73 2.06 13.80 8.44
N LEU A 74 2.55 14.76 7.65
CA LEU A 74 2.31 14.77 6.21
C LEU A 74 2.94 13.55 5.50
N ASP A 75 4.00 12.92 6.06
CA ASP A 75 4.61 11.70 5.51
C ASP A 75 3.69 10.50 5.70
N TRP A 76 3.06 10.41 6.86
CA TRP A 76 2.09 9.37 7.14
C TRP A 76 0.82 9.52 6.28
N VAL A 77 0.34 10.74 6.06
CA VAL A 77 -0.80 11.00 5.16
C VAL A 77 -0.46 10.62 3.71
N GLU A 78 0.73 10.95 3.24
CA GLU A 78 1.20 10.55 1.91
C GLU A 78 1.32 9.03 1.79
N ALA A 79 1.91 8.36 2.77
CA ALA A 79 2.00 6.91 2.84
C ALA A 79 0.62 6.24 2.79
N LEU A 80 -0.37 6.81 3.48
CA LEU A 80 -1.75 6.36 3.43
C LEU A 80 -2.36 6.50 2.03
N ALA A 81 -2.21 7.65 1.39
CA ALA A 81 -2.71 7.85 0.02
C ALA A 81 -2.06 6.88 -0.98
N VAL A 82 -0.75 6.63 -0.86
CA VAL A 82 -0.04 5.63 -1.67
C VAL A 82 -0.60 4.24 -1.41
N TYR A 83 -0.83 3.87 -0.14
CA TYR A 83 -1.40 2.58 0.21
C TYR A 83 -2.82 2.39 -0.34
N GLU A 84 -3.71 3.37 -0.15
CA GLU A 84 -5.09 3.33 -0.62
C GLU A 84 -5.15 3.08 -2.14
N ASN A 85 -4.29 3.77 -2.90
CA ASN A 85 -4.26 3.66 -4.35
C ASN A 85 -3.53 2.39 -4.87
N SER A 86 -2.44 1.96 -4.22
CA SER A 86 -1.56 0.90 -4.77
C SER A 86 -1.65 -0.45 -4.06
N GLY A 87 -2.21 -0.49 -2.84
CA GLY A 87 -2.14 -1.61 -1.91
C GLY A 87 -0.77 -1.78 -1.24
N ASN A 88 0.23 -0.93 -1.54
CA ASN A 88 1.58 -1.07 -1.00
C ASN A 88 1.68 -0.49 0.41
N TYR A 89 1.49 -1.31 1.44
CA TYR A 89 1.69 -0.90 2.84
C TYR A 89 3.17 -0.89 3.27
N GLY A 90 4.09 -1.34 2.41
CA GLY A 90 5.53 -1.29 2.70
C GLY A 90 6.06 0.13 2.87
N VAL A 91 5.37 1.14 2.32
CA VAL A 91 5.72 2.56 2.48
C VAL A 91 5.65 3.05 3.92
N PHE A 92 4.92 2.36 4.79
CA PHE A 92 4.86 2.68 6.22
C PHE A 92 6.07 2.17 7.01
N ALA A 93 6.84 1.21 6.48
CA ALA A 93 7.97 0.64 7.19
C ALA A 93 9.00 1.68 7.69
N PRO A 94 9.52 2.59 6.85
CA PRO A 94 10.44 3.63 7.33
C PRO A 94 9.79 4.60 8.32
N LEU A 95 8.47 4.80 8.25
CA LEU A 95 7.75 5.68 9.16
C LEU A 95 7.58 5.06 10.54
N PHE A 96 7.21 3.77 10.59
CA PHE A 96 7.17 3.03 11.86
C PHE A 96 8.57 2.94 12.48
N GLU A 97 9.62 2.77 11.68
CA GLU A 97 11.01 2.72 12.19
C GLU A 97 11.41 4.05 12.82
N ALA A 98 11.15 5.15 12.13
CA ALA A 98 11.37 6.51 12.65
C ALA A 98 10.53 6.80 13.90
N ASP A 99 9.36 6.17 14.02
CA ASP A 99 8.44 6.31 15.14
C ASP A 99 8.66 5.23 16.24
N GLY A 100 9.81 4.55 16.23
CA GLY A 100 10.30 3.71 17.33
C GLY A 100 10.04 2.21 17.19
N MET A 101 9.52 1.73 16.06
CA MET A 101 9.40 0.30 15.79
C MET A 101 10.76 -0.30 15.44
N ALA A 102 11.06 -1.49 15.98
CA ALA A 102 12.31 -2.18 15.69
C ALA A 102 12.47 -2.49 14.18
N GLN A 103 13.65 -2.20 13.63
CA GLN A 103 13.97 -2.36 12.21
C GLN A 103 13.63 -3.75 11.65
N GLN A 104 13.84 -4.82 12.42
CA GLN A 104 13.48 -6.18 11.99
C GLN A 104 11.98 -6.30 11.67
N ARG A 105 11.11 -5.62 12.43
CA ARG A 105 9.65 -5.67 12.24
C ARG A 105 9.21 -4.85 11.03
N THR A 106 9.83 -3.69 10.82
CA THR A 106 9.56 -2.84 9.64
C THR A 106 10.07 -3.49 8.36
N GLN A 107 11.17 -4.26 8.43
CA GLN A 107 11.62 -5.12 7.33
C GLN A 107 10.62 -6.23 7.01
N MET A 108 10.04 -6.89 8.01
CA MET A 108 8.97 -7.87 7.79
C MET A 108 7.75 -7.23 7.10
N LEU A 109 7.35 -6.02 7.51
CA LEU A 109 6.28 -5.27 6.84
C LEU A 109 6.60 -5.00 5.36
N SER A 110 7.83 -4.57 5.07
CA SER A 110 8.30 -4.31 3.70
C SER A 110 8.33 -5.59 2.85
N GLN A 111 8.81 -6.70 3.42
CA GLN A 111 8.87 -8.00 2.75
C GLN A 111 7.46 -8.53 2.45
N ALA A 112 6.53 -8.40 3.41
CA ALA A 112 5.14 -8.77 3.18
C ALA A 112 4.54 -8.04 1.96
N ALA A 113 4.72 -6.71 1.90
CA ALA A 113 4.25 -5.90 0.77
C ALA A 113 4.97 -6.24 -0.55
N TYR A 114 6.23 -6.69 -0.49
CA TYR A 114 6.96 -7.16 -1.66
C TYR A 114 6.39 -8.48 -2.20
N PHE A 115 6.23 -9.49 -1.34
CA PHE A 115 5.71 -10.79 -1.74
C PHE A 115 4.25 -10.73 -2.21
N GLU A 116 3.41 -9.91 -1.57
CA GLU A 116 2.03 -9.70 -2.01
C GLU A 116 1.97 -9.13 -3.43
N ARG A 117 2.80 -8.13 -3.75
CA ARG A 117 2.88 -7.60 -5.11
C ARG A 117 3.48 -8.59 -6.10
N GLY A 118 4.33 -9.49 -5.62
CA GLY A 118 4.91 -10.61 -6.36
C GLY A 118 3.95 -11.79 -6.60
N SER A 119 2.69 -11.69 -6.18
CA SER A 119 1.72 -12.81 -6.23
C SER A 119 2.11 -14.03 -5.38
N ASP A 120 2.86 -13.82 -4.30
CA ASP A 120 3.21 -14.84 -3.31
C ASP A 120 2.48 -14.58 -1.98
N PRO A 121 1.21 -15.00 -1.85
CA PRO A 121 0.42 -14.77 -0.65
C PRO A 121 0.93 -15.55 0.56
N VAL A 122 1.66 -16.65 0.36
CA VAL A 122 2.19 -17.49 1.44
C VAL A 122 3.32 -16.75 2.15
N GLN A 123 4.31 -16.27 1.41
CA GLN A 123 5.41 -15.50 1.98
C GLN A 123 4.93 -14.15 2.52
N ALA A 124 3.95 -13.53 1.87
CA ALA A 124 3.33 -12.31 2.38
C ALA A 124 2.66 -12.54 3.73
N ALA A 125 1.86 -13.61 3.87
CA ALA A 125 1.17 -13.97 5.11
C ALA A 125 2.16 -14.26 6.26
N GLN A 126 3.25 -14.99 5.98
CA GLN A 126 4.27 -15.30 6.98
C GLN A 126 4.93 -14.02 7.53
N ASN A 127 5.32 -13.11 6.63
CA ASN A 127 5.97 -11.85 7.01
C ASN A 127 5.01 -10.90 7.74
N ILE A 128 3.80 -10.72 7.23
CA ILE A 128 2.84 -9.79 7.85
C ILE A 128 2.40 -10.29 9.22
N THR A 129 2.27 -11.60 9.42
CA THR A 129 1.97 -12.18 10.74
C THR A 129 3.02 -11.79 11.78
N GLY A 130 4.30 -11.78 11.40
CA GLY A 130 5.40 -11.39 12.28
C GLY A 130 5.46 -9.88 12.60
N ALA A 131 4.90 -9.03 11.72
CA ALA A 131 4.84 -7.58 11.92
C ALA A 131 3.52 -7.12 12.56
N PHE A 132 2.42 -7.86 12.37
CA PHE A 132 1.07 -7.37 12.62
C PHE A 132 0.83 -6.90 14.05
N ARG A 133 1.24 -7.70 15.05
CA ARG A 133 1.05 -7.34 16.46
C ARG A 133 1.75 -6.03 16.80
N HIS A 134 2.95 -5.81 16.25
CA HIS A 134 3.71 -4.59 16.47
C HIS A 134 3.08 -3.37 15.83
N ILE A 135 2.40 -3.52 14.69
CA ILE A 135 1.59 -2.44 14.08
C ILE A 135 0.41 -2.11 14.98
N GLN A 136 -0.32 -3.15 15.42
CA GLN A 136 -1.53 -3.01 16.22
C GLN A 136 -1.26 -2.38 17.60
N GLU A 137 -0.17 -2.76 18.25
CA GLU A 137 0.20 -2.33 19.61
C GLU A 137 1.17 -1.14 19.64
N HIS A 138 1.53 -0.61 18.46
CA HIS A 138 2.47 0.51 18.35
C HIS A 138 2.02 1.71 19.19
N GLN A 139 2.95 2.30 19.94
CA GLN A 139 2.69 3.44 20.85
C GLN A 139 3.45 4.70 20.43
N GLY A 140 4.03 4.73 19.23
CA GLY A 140 4.72 5.92 18.74
C GLY A 140 3.75 7.08 18.47
N ALA A 141 4.29 8.30 18.49
CA ALA A 141 3.51 9.53 18.54
C ALA A 141 2.58 9.69 17.33
N LEU A 142 3.04 9.29 16.15
CA LEU A 142 2.26 9.39 14.92
C LEU A 142 1.68 8.05 14.48
N GLY A 143 2.43 6.95 14.62
CA GLY A 143 2.01 5.64 14.12
C GLY A 143 0.71 5.15 14.77
N THR A 144 0.47 5.48 16.05
CA THR A 144 -0.79 5.15 16.75
C THR A 144 -2.03 5.70 16.03
N LEU A 145 -1.90 6.85 15.36
CA LEU A 145 -3.01 7.47 14.61
C LEU A 145 -3.38 6.67 13.34
N PHE A 146 -2.43 5.89 12.79
CA PHE A 146 -2.60 5.14 11.55
C PHE A 146 -2.74 3.62 11.78
N SER A 147 -2.31 3.12 12.94
CA SER A 147 -2.29 1.70 13.29
C SER A 147 -3.64 1.02 13.10
N ASN A 148 -4.73 1.61 13.57
CA ASN A 148 -6.08 1.02 13.44
C ASN A 148 -6.47 0.84 11.97
N HIS A 149 -6.32 1.90 11.18
CA HIS A 149 -6.65 1.86 9.76
C HIS A 149 -5.79 0.84 9.03
N LEU A 150 -4.48 0.81 9.28
CA LEU A 150 -3.57 -0.15 8.64
C LEU A 150 -3.88 -1.60 9.03
N THR A 151 -4.21 -1.84 10.30
CA THR A 151 -4.50 -3.19 10.85
C THR A 151 -5.72 -3.83 10.19
N GLU A 152 -6.79 -3.07 9.99
CA GLU A 152 -7.98 -3.51 9.21
C GLU A 152 -7.59 -3.89 7.76
N HIS A 153 -6.61 -3.17 7.25
CA HIS A 153 -6.21 -3.19 5.86
C HIS A 153 -5.20 -4.28 5.49
N VAL A 154 -4.33 -4.65 6.43
CA VAL A 154 -3.40 -5.78 6.29
C VAL A 154 -3.93 -7.09 6.89
N GLY A 155 -5.11 -7.08 7.52
CA GLY A 155 -5.68 -8.24 8.22
C GLY A 155 -6.20 -9.40 7.34
N TRP A 156 -5.96 -9.38 6.02
CA TRP A 156 -6.47 -10.40 5.10
C TRP A 156 -5.98 -11.82 5.42
N PHE A 157 -4.75 -11.97 5.93
CA PHE A 157 -4.14 -13.26 6.30
C PHE A 157 -4.85 -13.95 7.47
N ARG A 158 -5.76 -13.26 8.16
CA ARG A 158 -6.57 -13.84 9.26
C ARG A 158 -7.76 -14.65 8.76
N GLN A 159 -8.11 -14.55 7.48
CA GLN A 159 -9.28 -15.19 6.91
C GLN A 159 -8.98 -16.62 6.46
N GLY A 160 -8.89 -17.59 7.36
CA GLY A 160 -8.79 -19.01 6.96
C GLY A 160 -7.41 -19.39 6.41
N GLN A 161 -7.37 -20.06 5.25
CA GLN A 161 -6.14 -20.63 4.65
C GLN A 161 -5.84 -19.97 3.30
N ARG A 162 -4.85 -20.50 2.57
CA ARG A 162 -4.37 -19.96 1.30
C ARG A 162 -5.47 -19.60 0.28
N PRO A 163 -6.50 -20.43 0.01
CA PRO A 163 -7.55 -20.07 -0.95
C PRO A 163 -8.34 -18.83 -0.52
N GLU A 164 -8.62 -18.70 0.78
CA GLU A 164 -9.32 -17.55 1.34
C GLU A 164 -8.43 -16.30 1.37
N TRP A 165 -7.13 -16.44 1.64
CA TRP A 165 -6.18 -15.34 1.55
C TRP A 165 -6.09 -14.79 0.13
N GLU A 166 -5.96 -15.68 -0.86
CA GLU A 166 -5.96 -15.33 -2.28
C GLU A 166 -7.28 -14.63 -2.66
N LEU A 167 -8.43 -15.13 -2.20
CA LEU A 167 -9.72 -14.50 -2.48
C LEU A 167 -9.86 -13.12 -1.83
N ALA A 168 -9.40 -12.97 -0.59
CA ALA A 168 -9.43 -11.70 0.12
C ALA A 168 -8.54 -10.66 -0.60
N LEU A 169 -7.34 -11.04 -1.04
CA LEU A 169 -6.47 -10.18 -1.83
C LEU A 169 -7.10 -9.81 -3.18
N ALA A 170 -7.74 -10.77 -3.86
CA ALA A 170 -8.48 -10.51 -5.09
C ALA A 170 -9.57 -9.45 -4.91
N ASP A 171 -10.40 -9.58 -3.88
CA ASP A 171 -11.48 -8.62 -3.58
C ASP A 171 -10.89 -7.21 -3.32
N ARG A 172 -9.81 -7.13 -2.54
CA ARG A 172 -9.12 -5.87 -2.23
C ARG A 172 -8.47 -5.21 -3.44
N TYR A 173 -7.90 -5.99 -4.36
CA TYR A 173 -7.34 -5.43 -5.60
C TYR A 173 -8.43 -5.01 -6.59
N LEU A 174 -9.57 -5.71 -6.59
CA LEU A 174 -10.73 -5.33 -7.39
C LEU A 174 -11.33 -4.00 -6.94
N GLU A 175 -11.45 -3.77 -5.62
CA GLU A 175 -11.88 -2.49 -5.04
C GLU A 175 -10.96 -1.33 -5.44
N ARG A 176 -9.66 -1.58 -5.51
CA ARG A 176 -8.64 -0.60 -5.94
C ARG A 176 -8.53 -0.42 -7.44
N LYS A 177 -9.32 -1.15 -8.23
CA LYS A 177 -9.23 -1.19 -9.69
C LYS A 177 -7.88 -1.69 -10.23
N ASP A 178 -7.13 -2.43 -9.42
CA ASP A 178 -5.98 -3.18 -9.91
C ASP A 178 -6.44 -4.51 -10.48
N TYR A 179 -6.88 -4.46 -11.74
CA TYR A 179 -7.48 -5.61 -12.39
C TYR A 179 -6.48 -6.75 -12.66
N LEU A 180 -5.19 -6.44 -12.85
CA LEU A 180 -4.17 -7.46 -13.10
C LEU A 180 -4.00 -8.34 -11.86
N ARG A 181 -3.71 -7.73 -10.71
CA ARG A 181 -3.54 -8.47 -9.44
C ARG A 181 -4.85 -9.11 -9.00
N ALA A 182 -6.00 -8.44 -9.18
CA ALA A 182 -7.30 -9.04 -8.90
C ALA A 182 -7.54 -10.33 -9.69
N ILE A 183 -7.27 -10.32 -11.01
CA ILE A 183 -7.45 -11.51 -11.86
C ILE A 183 -6.48 -12.63 -11.46
N ILE A 184 -5.22 -12.30 -11.18
CA ILE A 184 -4.23 -13.29 -10.74
C ILE A 184 -4.73 -13.98 -9.47
N TYR A 185 -5.10 -13.21 -8.45
CA TYR A 185 -5.56 -13.77 -7.18
C TYR A 185 -6.89 -14.51 -7.28
N LEU A 186 -7.84 -14.06 -8.11
CA LEU A 186 -9.07 -14.81 -8.39
C LEU A 186 -8.76 -16.16 -9.03
N PHE A 187 -7.82 -16.18 -9.97
CA PHE A 187 -7.44 -17.39 -10.68
C PHE A 187 -6.75 -18.39 -9.73
N GLU A 188 -5.75 -17.92 -8.97
CA GLU A 188 -5.01 -18.76 -8.02
C GLU A 188 -5.94 -19.28 -6.90
N SER A 189 -6.82 -18.44 -6.35
CA SER A 189 -7.79 -18.85 -5.32
C SER A 189 -8.70 -19.98 -5.80
N ARG A 190 -9.18 -19.91 -7.05
CA ARG A 190 -10.08 -20.94 -7.60
C ARG A 190 -9.37 -22.28 -7.79
N ILE A 191 -8.09 -22.27 -8.16
CA ILE A 191 -7.25 -23.47 -8.25
C ILE A 191 -6.97 -24.01 -6.84
N SER A 192 -6.49 -23.17 -5.92
CA SER A 192 -6.18 -23.58 -4.56
C SER A 192 -7.41 -24.17 -3.84
N ARG A 193 -8.61 -23.61 -4.06
CA ARG A 193 -9.87 -24.17 -3.55
C ARG A 193 -10.21 -25.52 -4.19
N ALA A 194 -10.01 -25.67 -5.49
CA ALA A 194 -10.26 -26.94 -6.19
C ALA A 194 -9.38 -28.08 -5.65
N VAL A 195 -8.08 -27.83 -5.50
CA VAL A 195 -7.12 -28.81 -4.96
C VAL A 195 -7.50 -29.20 -3.53
N ARG A 196 -7.90 -28.22 -2.71
CA ARG A 196 -8.36 -28.49 -1.35
C ARG A 196 -9.64 -29.34 -1.33
N ASP A 197 -10.61 -29.00 -2.18
CA ASP A 197 -11.90 -29.69 -2.23
C ASP A 197 -11.75 -31.14 -2.74
N SER A 198 -10.71 -31.42 -3.53
CA SER A 198 -10.31 -32.79 -3.93
C SER A 198 -9.42 -33.51 -2.91
N GLY A 199 -9.08 -32.88 -1.78
CA GLY A 199 -8.23 -33.43 -0.73
C GLY A 199 -6.73 -33.49 -1.05
N GLY A 200 -6.28 -32.76 -2.08
CA GLY A 200 -4.88 -32.70 -2.50
C GLY A 200 -4.05 -31.68 -1.70
N ASP A 201 -2.73 -31.73 -1.90
CA ASP A 201 -1.80 -30.72 -1.35
C ASP A 201 -1.78 -29.47 -2.27
N ILE A 202 -2.13 -28.31 -1.71
CA ILE A 202 -2.20 -27.02 -2.42
C ILE A 202 -0.82 -26.56 -2.94
N ASN A 203 0.27 -27.12 -2.41
CA ASN A 203 1.64 -26.82 -2.84
C ASN A 203 2.16 -27.80 -3.90
N ASP A 204 1.48 -28.91 -4.14
CA ASP A 204 1.86 -29.89 -5.15
C ASP A 204 1.57 -29.36 -6.56
N TYR A 205 2.54 -29.48 -7.46
CA TYR A 205 2.43 -28.91 -8.81
C TYR A 205 1.41 -29.69 -9.66
N ASP A 206 1.48 -31.02 -9.62
CA ASP A 206 0.64 -31.89 -10.45
C ASP A 206 -0.84 -31.76 -10.03
N ALA A 207 -1.12 -31.78 -8.73
CA ALA A 207 -2.46 -31.54 -8.20
C ALA A 207 -3.05 -30.18 -8.63
N ARG A 208 -2.22 -29.13 -8.66
CA ARG A 208 -2.64 -27.80 -9.13
C ARG A 208 -2.90 -27.78 -10.64
N ASP A 209 -2.10 -28.49 -11.42
CA ASP A 209 -2.28 -28.55 -12.87
C ASP A 209 -3.55 -29.31 -13.25
N ASP A 210 -3.80 -30.45 -12.62
CA ASP A 210 -5.02 -31.24 -12.78
C ASP A 210 -6.26 -30.40 -12.40
N ALA A 211 -6.23 -29.77 -11.23
CA ALA A 211 -7.30 -28.88 -10.78
C ALA A 211 -7.56 -27.71 -11.74
N ARG A 212 -6.51 -27.20 -12.39
CA ARG A 212 -6.61 -26.14 -13.39
C ARG A 212 -7.24 -26.64 -14.68
N GLU A 213 -6.85 -27.81 -15.17
CA GLU A 213 -7.43 -28.40 -16.38
C GLU A 213 -8.91 -28.75 -16.16
N ASP A 214 -9.26 -29.33 -15.02
CA ASP A 214 -10.65 -29.61 -14.66
C ASP A 214 -11.49 -28.33 -14.56
N ALA A 215 -10.94 -27.29 -13.94
CA ALA A 215 -11.64 -26.01 -13.82
C ALA A 215 -11.93 -25.35 -15.18
N ARG A 216 -11.16 -25.64 -16.25
CA ARG A 216 -11.41 -25.11 -17.61
C ARG A 216 -12.69 -25.64 -18.25
N ALA A 217 -13.29 -26.71 -17.72
CA ALA A 217 -14.61 -27.15 -18.13
C ALA A 217 -15.68 -26.08 -17.84
N ASN A 218 -15.45 -25.21 -16.84
CA ASN A 218 -16.32 -24.07 -16.55
C ASN A 218 -16.01 -22.89 -17.51
N PRO A 219 -16.97 -22.43 -18.34
CA PRO A 219 -16.75 -21.31 -19.26
C PRO A 219 -16.30 -20.01 -18.59
N ASP A 220 -16.77 -19.74 -17.37
CA ASP A 220 -16.43 -18.53 -16.61
C ASP A 220 -14.97 -18.58 -16.13
N PHE A 221 -14.50 -19.74 -15.68
CA PHE A 221 -13.09 -19.91 -15.31
C PHE A 221 -12.18 -19.85 -16.55
N LYS A 222 -12.64 -20.40 -17.68
CA LYS A 222 -11.94 -20.29 -18.96
C LYS A 222 -11.80 -18.84 -19.42
N LEU A 223 -12.86 -18.03 -19.27
CA LEU A 223 -12.81 -16.59 -19.54
C LEU A 223 -11.83 -15.87 -18.60
N LEU A 224 -11.84 -16.17 -17.31
CA LEU A 224 -10.89 -15.63 -16.34
C LEU A 224 -9.44 -15.93 -16.75
N GLY A 225 -9.16 -17.17 -17.19
CA GLY A 225 -7.85 -17.56 -17.72
C GLY A 225 -7.44 -16.77 -18.97
N TYR A 226 -8.37 -16.52 -19.90
CA TYR A 226 -8.09 -15.68 -21.06
C TYR A 226 -7.77 -14.24 -20.69
N LEU A 227 -8.51 -13.66 -19.74
CA LEU A 227 -8.24 -12.31 -19.22
C LEU A 227 -6.87 -12.25 -18.55
N ARG A 228 -6.54 -13.22 -17.68
CA ARG A 228 -5.23 -13.31 -17.01
C ARG A 228 -4.09 -13.36 -18.01
N ASN A 229 -4.15 -14.27 -18.97
CA ASN A 229 -3.08 -14.47 -19.95
C ASN A 229 -2.87 -13.23 -20.81
N ALA A 230 -3.95 -12.61 -21.26
CA ALA A 230 -3.89 -11.39 -22.05
C ALA A 230 -3.28 -10.21 -21.28
N MET A 231 -3.69 -10.00 -20.03
CA MET A 231 -3.17 -8.91 -19.20
C MET A 231 -1.72 -9.14 -18.76
N THR A 232 -1.34 -10.39 -18.46
CA THR A 232 0.00 -10.73 -17.98
C THR A 232 1.04 -10.67 -19.10
N HIS A 233 0.71 -11.16 -20.29
CA HIS A 233 1.65 -11.23 -21.41
C HIS A 233 1.53 -10.05 -22.38
N GLY A 234 0.56 -9.14 -22.18
CA GLY A 234 0.29 -8.03 -23.10
C GLY A 234 -0.11 -8.48 -24.51
N VAL A 235 -0.53 -9.74 -24.66
CA VAL A 235 -0.84 -10.34 -25.95
C VAL A 235 -2.28 -10.05 -26.36
N ARG A 236 -2.51 -9.90 -27.67
CA ARG A 236 -3.87 -9.78 -28.20
C ARG A 236 -4.65 -11.06 -27.86
N PRO A 237 -5.78 -10.98 -27.13
CA PRO A 237 -6.55 -12.16 -26.79
C PRO A 237 -7.08 -12.82 -28.07
N PHE A 238 -6.91 -14.14 -28.19
CA PHE A 238 -7.60 -14.93 -29.22
C PHE A 238 -9.11 -14.97 -28.99
N ASN A 239 -9.54 -14.84 -27.73
CA ASN A 239 -10.95 -14.81 -27.34
C ASN A 239 -11.57 -13.42 -27.59
N HIS A 240 -12.63 -13.36 -28.39
CA HIS A 240 -13.31 -12.11 -28.77
C HIS A 240 -13.94 -11.38 -27.57
N GLU A 241 -14.49 -12.11 -26.61
CA GLU A 241 -15.09 -11.54 -25.41
C GLU A 241 -14.04 -10.91 -24.49
N ALA A 242 -12.94 -11.62 -24.20
CA ALA A 242 -11.82 -11.10 -23.43
C ALA A 242 -11.25 -9.83 -24.09
N LYS A 243 -11.10 -9.82 -25.43
CA LYS A 243 -10.68 -8.63 -26.17
C LYS A 243 -11.64 -7.44 -25.97
N ARG A 244 -12.94 -7.67 -26.06
CA ARG A 244 -13.96 -6.63 -25.84
C ARG A 244 -13.90 -6.08 -24.41
N LEU A 245 -13.74 -6.96 -23.42
CA LEU A 245 -13.69 -6.57 -22.00
C LEU A 245 -12.46 -5.71 -21.69
N LEU A 246 -11.29 -6.09 -22.19
CA LEU A 246 -10.04 -5.35 -21.95
C LEU A 246 -10.01 -3.96 -22.62
N GLN A 247 -10.90 -3.68 -23.56
CA GLN A 247 -11.03 -2.36 -24.18
C GLN A 247 -11.92 -1.39 -23.39
N ASN A 248 -12.59 -1.86 -22.33
CA ASN A 248 -13.52 -1.04 -21.55
C ASN A 248 -13.42 -1.36 -20.04
N GLU A 249 -12.81 -0.45 -19.29
CA GLU A 249 -12.61 -0.56 -17.83
C GLU A 249 -13.90 -0.92 -17.08
N ARG A 250 -15.01 -0.23 -17.38
CA ARG A 250 -16.29 -0.45 -16.69
C ARG A 250 -16.87 -1.83 -16.99
N ALA A 251 -16.72 -2.30 -18.23
CA ALA A 251 -17.16 -3.64 -18.62
C ALA A 251 -16.29 -4.72 -17.95
N LEU A 252 -14.96 -4.55 -17.94
CA LEU A 252 -14.04 -5.44 -17.25
C LEU A 252 -14.35 -5.52 -15.75
N ALA A 253 -14.51 -4.37 -15.08
CA ALA A 253 -14.81 -4.32 -13.65
C ALA A 253 -16.12 -5.05 -13.31
N LYS A 254 -17.18 -4.81 -14.09
CA LYS A 254 -18.47 -5.48 -13.91
C LYS A 254 -18.35 -6.98 -14.13
N GLU A 255 -17.58 -7.40 -15.13
CA GLU A 255 -17.39 -8.81 -15.43
C GLU A 255 -16.55 -9.52 -14.36
N LEU A 256 -15.49 -8.90 -13.83
CA LEU A 256 -14.72 -9.45 -12.72
C LEU A 256 -15.56 -9.59 -11.45
N GLN A 257 -16.43 -8.63 -11.16
CA GLN A 257 -17.41 -8.77 -10.06
C GLN A 257 -18.39 -9.92 -10.28
N ARG A 258 -18.82 -10.15 -11.53
CA ARG A 258 -19.67 -11.30 -11.89
C ARG A 258 -18.91 -12.61 -11.71
N LEU A 259 -17.69 -12.71 -12.26
CA LEU A 259 -16.84 -13.89 -12.18
C LEU A 259 -16.52 -14.25 -10.73
N ARG A 260 -16.16 -13.26 -9.90
CA ARG A 260 -16.02 -13.44 -8.44
C ARG A 260 -17.28 -14.12 -7.87
N LYS A 261 -18.46 -13.56 -8.12
CA LYS A 261 -19.72 -14.09 -7.55
C LYS A 261 -20.09 -15.48 -8.05
N VAL A 262 -19.81 -15.81 -9.30
CA VAL A 262 -20.20 -17.10 -9.88
C VAL A 262 -19.21 -18.21 -9.53
N LEU A 263 -17.91 -17.90 -9.50
CA LEU A 263 -16.85 -18.89 -9.25
C LEU A 263 -16.65 -19.22 -7.77
N PHE A 264 -17.12 -18.37 -6.85
CA PHE A 264 -16.88 -18.48 -5.41
C PHE A 264 -18.16 -18.45 -4.57
N LYS A 265 -19.26 -18.98 -5.10
CA LYS A 265 -20.48 -19.20 -4.32
C LYS A 265 -20.25 -20.10 -3.09
#